data_AF-A0A1J4PQV9-F1
#
_entry.id   AF-A0A1J4PQV9-F1
#
_cell.length_a   1.000
_cell.length_b   1.000
_cell.length_c   1.000
_cell.angle_alpha   90.00
_cell.angle_beta   90.00
_cell.angle_gamma   90.00
#
_symmetry.space_group_name_H-M   'P 1'
#
loop_
_entity.id
_entity.type
_entity.pdbx_description
1 polymer ?
#
loop_
_entity_poly.entity_id
_entity_poly.type
_entity_poly.pdbx_seq_one_letter_code
_entity_poly.pdbx_strand_id
1 'polypeptide(L)' 'MESTFSTVKLRTKVARGAGSPAVALAMVFKLVESAQARRRAITGAHLVPLVRAGPGSRSGLLVERTESHAA' A
#
# COMPACT_ATOMS: atom_id res chain seq x y z
N MET A 1 5.71 -6.75 1.56
CA MET A 1 4.42 -6.04 1.45
C MET A 1 3.91 -5.79 2.85
N GLU A 2 3.51 -4.57 3.17
CA GLU A 2 2.85 -4.28 4.45
C GLU A 2 1.38 -4.75 4.41
N SER A 3 0.81 -5.07 5.57
CA SER A 3 -0.58 -5.53 5.70
C SER A 3 -1.59 -4.46 5.29
N THR A 4 -2.59 -4.82 4.48
CA THR A 4 -3.67 -3.91 4.04
C THR A 4 -4.51 -3.36 5.20
N PHE A 5 -4.48 -4.03 6.35
CA PHE A 5 -5.22 -3.66 7.56
C PHE A 5 -4.41 -2.84 8.55
N SER A 6 -3.15 -2.48 8.26
CA SER A 6 -2.29 -1.76 9.22
C SER A 6 -2.88 -0.42 9.66
N THR A 7 -3.48 0.34 8.74
CA THR A 7 -4.18 1.60 9.05
C THR A 7 -5.44 1.41 9.88
N VAL A 8 -6.22 0.34 9.62
CA VAL A 8 -7.39 -0.01 10.43
C VAL A 8 -6.96 -0.38 11.84
N LYS A 9 -5.96 -1.26 11.98
CA LYS A 9 -5.39 -1.67 13.28
C LYS A 9 -4.83 -0.49 14.07
N LEU A 10 -4.15 0.45 13.41
CA LEU A 10 -3.63 1.65 14.06
C LEU A 10 -4.75 2.50 14.66
N ARG A 11 -5.84 2.69 13.92
CA ARG A 11 -6.96 3.55 14.33
C ARG A 11 -7.85 2.89 15.38
N THR A 12 -8.07 1.58 15.30
CA THR A 12 -8.78 0.84 16.35
C THR A 12 -7.96 0.72 17.63
N LYS A 13 -6.61 0.72 17.57
CA LYS A 13 -5.75 0.78 18.77
C LYS A 13 -5.97 2.06 19.56
N VAL A 14 -6.17 3.19 18.88
CA VAL A 14 -6.37 4.52 19.49
C VAL A 14 -7.80 4.70 20.00
N ALA A 15 -8.79 4.14 19.30
CA ALA A 15 -10.18 4.19 19.70
C ALA A 15 -10.56 3.00 20.59
N ARG A 16 -10.37 3.13 21.91
CA ARG A 16 -10.87 2.16 22.90
C ARG A 16 -12.24 2.60 23.41
N GLY A 17 -13.12 1.63 23.69
CA GLY A 17 -14.38 1.87 24.40
C GLY A 17 -15.63 2.06 23.52
N ALA A 18 -15.82 1.22 22.50
CA ALA A 18 -17.13 1.14 21.85
C ALA A 18 -18.11 0.50 22.84
N GLY A 19 -18.95 1.32 23.49
CA GLY A 19 -19.89 0.90 24.55
C GLY A 19 -20.94 -0.15 24.14
N SER A 20 -20.89 -0.65 22.90
CA SER A 20 -21.69 -1.76 22.40
C SER A 20 -20.98 -2.43 21.20
N PRO A 21 -21.14 -3.76 20.99
CA PRO A 21 -20.65 -4.46 19.81
C PRO A 21 -21.15 -3.86 18.49
N ALA A 22 -22.39 -3.36 18.45
CA ALA A 22 -22.95 -2.75 17.25
C ALA A 22 -22.20 -1.47 16.85
N VAL A 23 -21.84 -0.65 17.84
CA VAL A 23 -21.03 0.58 17.64
C VAL A 23 -19.62 0.22 17.18
N ALA A 24 -19.02 -0.82 17.77
CA ALA A 24 -17.71 -1.31 17.36
C ALA A 24 -17.70 -1.76 15.90
N LEU A 25 -18.71 -2.52 15.49
CA LEU A 25 -18.83 -3.02 14.12
C LEU A 25 -19.03 -1.88 13.11
N ALA A 26 -19.92 -0.94 13.41
CA ALA A 26 -20.13 0.24 12.58
C ALA A 26 -18.83 1.05 12.42
N MET A 27 -18.08 1.22 13.50
CA MET A 27 -16.78 1.91 13.47
C MET A 27 -15.78 1.20 12.56
N VAL A 28 -15.60 -0.12 12.74
CA VAL A 28 -14.66 -0.91 11.91
C VAL A 28 -15.06 -0.85 10.45
N PHE A 29 -16.35 -0.98 10.14
CA PHE A 29 -16.86 -0.88 8.77
C PHE A 29 -16.48 0.46 8.12
N LYS A 30 -16.75 1.58 8.78
CA LYS A 30 -16.40 2.91 8.26
C LYS A 30 -14.89 3.12 8.11
N LEU A 31 -14.08 2.54 9.00
CA LEU A 31 -12.62 2.58 8.90
C LEU A 31 -12.12 1.80 7.68
N VAL A 32 -12.70 0.62 7.41
CA VAL A 32 -12.37 -0.19 6.23
C VAL A 32 -12.77 0.54 4.95
N GLU A 33 -14.00 1.08 4.86
CA GLU A 33 -14.42 1.89 3.70
C GLU A 33 -13.49 3.08 3.47
N SER A 34 -13.14 3.81 4.54
CA SER A 34 -12.23 4.95 4.46
C SER A 34 -10.82 4.56 4.03
N ALA A 35 -10.34 3.39 4.45
CA ALA A 35 -9.05 2.85 4.04
C ALA A 35 -9.07 2.44 2.57
N GLN A 36 -10.14 1.82 2.10
CA GLN A 36 -10.33 1.44 0.69
C GLN A 36 -10.35 2.67 -0.21
N ALA A 37 -11.17 3.68 0.10
CA ALA A 37 -11.28 4.89 -0.71
C ALA A 37 -9.96 5.66 -0.83
N ARG A 38 -9.13 5.62 0.22
CA ARG A 38 -7.84 6.32 0.25
C ARG A 38 -6.71 5.52 -0.41
N ARG A 39 -6.87 4.20 -0.52
CA ARG A 39 -5.85 3.34 -1.14
C ARG A 39 -5.84 3.59 -2.65
N ARG A 40 -4.70 4.03 -3.16
CA ARG A 40 -4.49 4.12 -4.61
C ARG A 40 -4.19 2.73 -5.16
N ALA A 41 -4.93 2.33 -6.20
CA ALA A 41 -4.60 1.13 -6.97
C ALA A 41 -3.24 1.32 -7.66
N ILE A 42 -2.45 0.25 -7.74
CA ILE A 42 -1.21 0.26 -8.50
C ILE A 42 -1.58 0.04 -9.97
N THR A 43 -1.59 1.12 -10.75
CA THR A 43 -1.94 1.09 -12.18
C THR A 43 -0.92 0.33 -13.03
N GLY A 44 0.33 0.21 -12.58
CA GLY A 44 1.41 -0.51 -13.26
C GLY A 44 1.73 -1.87 -12.63
N ALA A 45 0.73 -2.68 -12.27
CA ALA A 45 0.97 -3.96 -11.59
C ALA A 45 1.90 -4.91 -12.38
N HIS A 46 1.85 -4.86 -13.71
CA HIS A 46 2.74 -5.62 -14.60
C HIS A 46 4.21 -5.12 -14.58
N LEU A 47 4.47 -3.91 -14.08
CA LEU A 47 5.82 -3.34 -13.93
C LEU A 47 6.44 -3.64 -12.56
N VAL A 48 5.65 -4.16 -11.61
CA VAL A 48 6.11 -4.53 -10.27
C VAL A 48 7.27 -5.54 -10.30
N PRO A 49 7.30 -6.55 -11.19
CA PRO A 49 8.46 -7.43 -11.34
C PRO A 49 9.75 -6.67 -11.71
N LEU A 50 9.67 -5.70 -12.61
CA LEU A 50 10.80 -4.87 -13.03
C LEU A 50 11.33 -4.00 -11.89
N VAL A 51 10.43 -3.48 -11.04
CA VAL A 51 10.81 -2.72 -9.85
C VAL A 51 11.46 -3.61 -8.78
N ARG A 52 10.97 -4.85 -8.62
CA ARG A 52 11.55 -5.83 -7.69
C ARG A 52 12.92 -6.33 -8.13
N ALA A 53 13.24 -6.29 -9.42
CA ALA A 53 14.50 -6.78 -9.98
C ALA A 53 15.74 -5.91 -9.66
N GLY A 54 15.59 -4.74 -9.03
CA GLY A 54 16.74 -3.94 -8.57
C GLY A 54 17.29 -2.97 -9.61
N PRO A 55 18.53 -2.47 -9.46
CA PRO A 55 18.97 -1.13 -9.88
C PRO A 55 19.01 -0.95 -11.41
N GLY A 56 17.85 -0.56 -11.94
CA GLY A 56 17.61 -0.15 -13.32
C GLY A 56 16.20 0.41 -13.52
N SER A 57 15.26 0.11 -12.61
CA SER A 57 13.91 0.67 -12.75
C SER A 57 13.83 2.14 -12.31
N ARG A 58 13.43 3.04 -13.23
CA ARG A 58 13.00 4.41 -12.90
C ARG A 58 11.53 4.55 -13.28
N SER A 59 10.66 4.80 -12.31
CA SER A 59 9.21 4.97 -12.52
C SER A 59 8.53 3.82 -13.26
N GLY A 60 9.01 2.58 -13.11
CA GLY A 60 8.46 1.40 -13.79
C GLY A 60 9.01 1.14 -15.19
N LEU A 61 9.92 1.97 -15.69
CA LEU A 61 10.69 1.72 -16.91
C LEU A 61 12.01 1.05 -16.54
N LEU A 62 12.35 -0.04 -17.23
CA LEU A 62 13.67 -0.66 -17.13
C LEU A 62 14.66 0.21 -17.91
N VAL A 63 15.50 0.95 -17.19
CA VAL A 63 16.62 1.70 -17.75
C VAL A 63 17.76 0.71 -17.91
N GLU A 64 17.95 0.23 -19.15
CA GLU A 64 19.19 -0.43 -19.55
C GLU A 64 20.34 0.54 -19.27
N ARG A 65 21.26 0.14 -18.40
CA ARG A 65 22.52 0.87 -18.24
C ARG A 65 23.28 0.64 -19.54
N THR A 66 23.28 1.61 -20.44
CA THR A 66 24.32 1.68 -21.47
C THR A 66 25.64 1.85 -20.73
N GLU A 67 26.35 0.75 -20.51
CA GLU A 67 27.77 0.82 -20.21
C GLU A 67 28.47 1.33 -21.47
N SER A 68 28.43 2.65 -21.64
CA SER A 68 29.47 3.38 -22.34
C SER A 68 30.71 3.35 -21.44
N HIS A 69 31.32 2.18 -21.27
CA HIS A 69 32.70 2.08 -20.81
C HIS A 69 33.57 2.12 -22.06
N ALA A 70 33.76 3.34 -22.58
CA ALA A 70 34.89 3.65 -23.43
C ALA A 70 36.08 3.92 -22.51
N ALA A 71 36.98 2.93 -22.41
CA ALA A 71 38.44 3.00 -22.19
C ALA A 71 38.94 1.62 -21.76
#